data_AF-A0A2A8SHC7-F1
#
_entry.id   AF-A0A2A8SHC7-F1
#
_cell.length_a   1.000
_cell.length_b   1.000
_cell.length_c   1.000
_cell.angle_alpha   90.00
_cell.angle_beta   90.00
_cell.angle_gamma   90.00
#
_symmetry.space_group_name_H-M   'P 1'
#
loop_
_entity.id
_entity.type
_entity.pdbx_description
1 polymer ?
#
loop_
_entity_poly.entity_id
_entity_poly.type
_entity_poly.pdbx_seq_one_letter_code
_entity_poly.pdbx_strand_id
1 'polypeptide(L)' 'MSFIDALRSHVGQLAQVVTVGEIVTGSILSVTDGVIVIRTAPSYGPLEDVIVRIPVVSYVRLYS' A
#
# COMPACT_ATOMS: atom_id res chain seq x y z
N MET A 1 -6.70 3.03 -17.74
CA MET A 1 -6.85 3.28 -16.30
C MET A 1 -5.46 3.42 -15.72
N SER A 2 -5.14 4.51 -15.02
CA SER A 2 -3.79 4.66 -14.46
C SER A 2 -3.60 3.72 -13.26
N PHE A 3 -2.36 3.36 -12.95
CA PHE A 3 -2.02 2.58 -11.76
C PHE A 3 -2.58 3.23 -10.48
N ILE A 4 -2.56 4.56 -10.41
CA ILE A 4 -3.07 5.33 -9.28
C ILE A 4 -4.60 5.24 -9.19
N ASP A 5 -5.30 5.35 -10.32
CA ASP A 5 -6.77 5.20 -10.34
C ASP A 5 -7.20 3.80 -9.93
N ALA A 6 -6.44 2.78 -10.34
CA ALA A 6 -6.67 1.41 -9.91
C ALA A 6 -6.44 1.23 -8.41
N LEU A 7 -5.37 1.78 -7.85
CA LEU A 7 -5.15 1.71 -6.40
C LEU A 7 -6.23 2.44 -5.60
N ARG A 8 -6.72 3.58 -6.10
CA ARG A 8 -7.80 4.35 -5.47
C ARG A 8 -9.10 3.54 -5.34
N SER A 9 -9.41 2.67 -6.29
CA SER A 9 -10.60 1.81 -6.20
C SER A 9 -10.48 0.68 -5.17
N HIS A 10 -9.29 0.45 -4.60
CA HIS A 10 -9.02 -0.58 -3.60
C HIS A 10 -8.68 0.00 -2.22
N VAL A 11 -8.96 1.29 -1.99
CA VAL A 11 -8.86 1.90 -0.66
C VAL A 11 -9.76 1.15 0.33
N GLY A 12 -9.22 0.82 1.49
CA GLY A 12 -9.85 0.01 2.54
C GLY A 12 -9.56 -1.49 2.44
N GLN A 13 -8.97 -1.97 1.33
CA GLN A 13 -8.63 -3.38 1.16
C GLN A 13 -7.22 -3.72 1.66
N LEU A 14 -7.02 -5.00 1.98
CA LEU A 14 -5.72 -5.57 2.30
C LEU A 14 -4.87 -5.69 1.04
N ALA A 15 -3.66 -5.15 1.12
CA ALA A 15 -2.69 -5.16 0.05
C ALA A 15 -1.29 -5.43 0.59
N GLN A 16 -0.46 -5.99 -0.28
CA GLN A 16 0.97 -6.10 -0.07
C GLN A 16 1.67 -5.25 -1.13
N VAL A 17 2.34 -4.20 -0.68
CA VAL A 17 3.13 -3.31 -1.52
C VAL A 17 4.57 -3.76 -1.48
N VAL A 18 5.08 -4.13 -2.64
CA VAL A 18 6.47 -4.57 -2.81
C VAL A 18 7.25 -3.44 -3.44
N THR A 19 8.27 -2.99 -2.71
CA THR A 19 9.26 -2.04 -3.20
C THR A 19 10.57 -2.78 -3.48
N VAL A 20 11.57 -2.05 -3.97
CA VAL A 20 12.90 -2.61 -4.25
C VAL A 20 13.62 -3.09 -2.96
N GLY A 21 13.33 -2.49 -1.81
CA GLY A 21 14.05 -2.77 -0.56
C GLY A 21 13.22 -3.49 0.50
N GLU A 22 11.90 -3.39 0.45
CA GLU A 22 11.02 -3.88 1.51
C GLU A 22 9.63 -4.26 1.00
N ILE A 23 8.95 -5.10 1.78
CA ILE A 23 7.58 -5.52 1.54
C ILE A 23 6.71 -5.00 2.69
N VAL A 24 5.77 -4.12 2.36
CA VAL A 24 4.83 -3.55 3.32
C VAL A 24 3.47 -4.24 3.13
N THR A 25 3.01 -4.94 4.15
CA THR A 25 1.69 -5.62 4.13
C THR A 25 0.74 -4.91 5.07
N GLY A 26 -0.45 -4.57 4.58
CA GLY A 26 -1.44 -3.86 5.38
C GLY A 26 -2.65 -3.41 4.58
N SER A 27 -3.49 -2.59 5.19
CA SER A 27 -4.67 -2.04 4.52
C SER A 27 -4.35 -0.70 3.86
N ILE A 28 -4.82 -0.50 2.62
CA ILE A 28 -4.67 0.77 1.91
C ILE A 28 -5.57 1.80 2.58
N LEU A 29 -5.01 2.82 3.23
CA LEU A 29 -5.78 3.90 3.86
C LEU A 29 -6.11 5.01 2.87
N SER A 30 -5.13 5.42 2.06
CA SER A 30 -5.31 6.49 1.08
C SER A 30 -4.28 6.40 -0.03
N VAL A 31 -4.64 6.93 -1.20
CA VAL A 31 -3.79 6.94 -2.40
C VAL A 31 -3.85 8.33 -3.03
N THR A 32 -2.72 9.00 -3.04
CA THR A 32 -2.54 10.31 -3.69
C THR A 32 -1.77 10.16 -5.00
N ASP A 33 -1.49 11.24 -5.71
CA ASP A 33 -0.76 11.18 -6.98
C ASP A 33 0.73 10.80 -6.82
N GLY A 34 1.28 10.81 -5.61
CA GLY A 34 2.69 10.50 -5.36
C GLY A 34 2.96 9.47 -4.26
N VAL A 35 2.01 9.23 -3.37
CA VAL A 35 2.18 8.32 -2.23
C VAL A 35 0.95 7.46 -1.95
N ILE A 36 1.21 6.28 -1.38
CA ILE A 36 0.22 5.34 -0.85
C ILE A 36 0.43 5.30 0.67
N VAL A 37 -0.64 5.47 1.43
CA VAL A 37 -0.61 5.29 2.88
C VAL A 37 -1.18 3.93 3.22
N ILE A 38 -0.40 3.12 3.95
CA ILE A 38 -0.77 1.77 4.35
C ILE A 38 -0.74 1.66 5.85
N ARG A 39 -1.83 1.19 6.44
CA ARG A 39 -1.84 0.77 7.84
C ARG A 39 -1.33 -0.66 7.92
N THR A 40 -0.13 -0.83 8.46
CA THR A 40 0.45 -2.15 8.67
C THR A 40 -0.38 -2.92 9.68
N ALA A 41 -0.51 -4.22 9.45
CA ALA A 41 -1.09 -5.17 10.40
C ALA A 41 -0.01 -6.20 10.75
N PRO A 42 1.03 -5.82 11.53
CA PRO A 42 2.09 -6.74 11.87
C PRO A 42 1.52 -7.87 12.74
N SER A 43 2.10 -9.07 12.62
CA SER A 43 1.71 -10.21 13.47
C SER A 43 2.01 -9.97 14.96
N TYR A 44 2.87 -8.99 15.26
CA TYR A 44 3.21 -8.57 16.61
C TYR A 44 3.56 -7.08 16.61
N GLY A 45 3.07 -6.33 17.60
CA GLY A 45 3.34 -4.89 17.75
C GLY A 45 2.15 -3.98 17.41
N PRO A 46 2.33 -2.65 17.53
CA PRO A 46 1.31 -1.67 17.22
C PRO A 46 1.06 -1.58 15.71
N LEU A 47 -0.15 -1.14 15.34
CA LEU A 47 -0.45 -0.76 13.97
C LEU A 47 0.29 0.54 13.64
N GLU A 48 0.95 0.58 12.49
CA GLU A 48 1.69 1.77 12.05
C GLU A 48 1.20 2.23 10.67
N ASP A 49 1.14 3.54 10.47
CA ASP A 49 0.82 4.11 9.17
C ASP A 49 2.12 4.38 8.40
N VAL A 50 2.32 3.61 7.33
CA VAL A 50 3.50 3.68 6.47
C VAL A 50 3.16 4.41 5.18
N ILE A 51 3.97 5.41 4.84
CA ILE A 51 3.83 6.19 3.61
C ILE A 51 4.83 5.68 2.59
N VAL A 52 4.34 5.06 1.52
CA VAL A 52 5.14 4.52 0.42
C VAL A 52 5.06 5.44 -0.78
N ARG A 53 6.22 5.82 -1.36
CA ARG A 53 6.25 6.64 -2.58
C ARG A 53 5.94 5.77 -3.80
N ILE A 54 5.00 6.19 -4.64
CA ILE A 54 4.59 5.45 -5.85
C ILE A 54 5.76 5.15 -6.79
N PRO A 55 6.74 6.06 -7.03
CA PRO A 55 7.87 5.79 -7.91
C PRO A 55 8.79 4.63 -7.48
N VAL A 56 8.76 4.22 -6.20
CA VAL A 56 9.60 3.12 -5.68
C VAL A 56 8.82 1.80 -5.57
N VAL A 57 7.53 1.80 -5.89
CA VAL A 57 6.69 0.60 -5.88
C VAL A 57 7.01 -0.22 -7.12
N SER A 58 7.43 -1.46 -6.90
CA SER A 58 7.64 -2.42 -7.99
C SER A 58 6.31 -3.03 -8.44
N TYR A 59 5.49 -3.48 -7.49
CA TYR A 59 4.12 -3.92 -7.74
C TYR A 59 3.30 -3.94 -6.44
N VAL A 60 1.98 -4.04 -6.60
CA VAL A 60 1.04 -4.20 -5.48
C VAL A 60 0.25 -5.48 -5.70
N ARG A 61 0.22 -6.33 -4.67
CA ARG A 61 -0.62 -7.53 -4.63
C ARG A 61 -1.85 -7.24 -3.79
N LEU A 62 -3.03 -7.41 -4.38
CA LEU A 62 -4.32 -7.23 -3.71
C LEU A 62 -4.83 -8.59 -3.22
N TYR A 63 -5.40 -8.62 -2.02
CA TYR A 63 -6.09 -9.79 -1.48
C TYR A 63 -7.58 -9.50 -1.55
N SER A 64 -8.21 -9.96 -2.63
CA SER A 64 -9.66 -9.90 -2.86
C SER A 64 -10.40 -10.99 -2.10
#